data_AF-A0A7V0TM45-F1
#
_entry.id   AF-A0A7V0TM45-F1
#
_cell.length_a   1.000
_cell.length_b   1.000
_cell.length_c   1.000
_cell.angle_alpha   90.00
_cell.angle_beta   90.00
_cell.angle_gamma   90.00
#
_symmetry.space_group_name_H-M   'P 1'
#
loop_
_entity.id
_entity.type
_entity.pdbx_description
1 polymer ?
#
loop_
_entity_poly.entity_id
_entity_poly.type
_entity_poly.pdbx_seq_one_letter_code
_entity_poly.pdbx_strand_id
1 'polypeptide(L)'
;MTGKESLVNLKYLEEMTGGSKELVKEMIDIFISQVPEFIEEMRELHKKNDWHSLGLLAHKAKSSVAIMGMEEQAARLKMLEQLTKEGKETGQYENYINQFEKNCLRAIEELQLVKNNL
;
A
#
# COMPACT_ATOMS: atom_id res chain seq x y z
N MET A 1 -7.29 -26.72 -2.68
CA MET A 1 -6.71 -25.79 -3.67
C MET A 1 -6.21 -24.57 -2.90
N THR A 2 -4.96 -24.55 -2.46
CA THR A 2 -4.37 -23.37 -1.82
C THR A 2 -3.59 -22.61 -2.89
N GLY A 3 -4.32 -21.98 -3.81
CA GLY A 3 -3.72 -20.97 -4.69
C GLY A 3 -3.36 -19.77 -3.83
N LYS A 4 -2.08 -19.43 -3.76
CA LYS A 4 -1.63 -18.21 -3.08
C LYS A 4 -2.21 -17.04 -3.88
N GLU A 5 -3.29 -16.41 -3.39
CA GLU A 5 -3.85 -15.22 -4.04
C GLU A 5 -2.79 -14.12 -4.05
N SER A 6 -2.45 -13.67 -5.25
CA SER A 6 -1.53 -12.55 -5.50
C SER A 6 -2.14 -11.27 -4.94
N LEU A 7 -1.39 -10.50 -4.17
CA LEU A 7 -1.87 -9.22 -3.64
C LEU A 7 -1.85 -8.13 -4.72
N VAL A 8 -0.95 -8.27 -5.68
CA VAL A 8 -0.73 -7.33 -6.78
C VAL A 8 -1.45 -7.82 -8.03
N ASN A 9 -2.02 -6.89 -8.80
CA ASN A 9 -2.57 -7.17 -10.11
C ASN A 9 -1.58 -6.73 -11.21
N LEU A 10 -0.71 -7.65 -11.62
CA LEU A 10 0.31 -7.38 -12.64
C LEU A 10 -0.30 -7.03 -14.00
N LYS A 11 -1.41 -7.67 -14.36
CA LYS A 11 -2.11 -7.39 -15.62
C LYS A 11 -2.59 -5.94 -15.65
N TYR A 12 -3.17 -5.46 -14.54
CA TYR A 12 -3.56 -4.06 -14.41
C TYR A 12 -2.35 -3.11 -14.53
N LEU A 13 -1.23 -3.45 -13.89
CA LEU A 13 -0.01 -2.65 -13.96
C LEU A 13 0.58 -2.59 -15.39
N GLU A 14 0.55 -3.71 -16.11
CA GLU A 14 0.96 -3.77 -17.52
C GLU A 14 0.01 -2.94 -18.41
N GLU A 15 -1.30 -3.04 -18.20
CA GLU A 15 -2.30 -2.25 -18.95
C GLU A 15 -2.12 -0.74 -18.68
N MET A 16 -1.91 -0.34 -17.43
CA MET A 16 -1.67 1.06 -17.02
C MET A 16 -0.41 1.67 -17.64
N THR A 17 0.62 0.86 -17.87
CA THR A 17 1.89 1.30 -18.47
C THR A 17 1.91 1.14 -20.00
N GLY A 18 0.80 0.73 -20.62
CA GLY A 18 0.73 0.46 -22.06
C GLY A 18 1.66 -0.68 -22.50
N GLY A 19 1.98 -1.61 -21.59
CA GLY A 19 2.89 -2.73 -21.81
C GLY A 19 4.38 -2.38 -21.78
N SER A 20 4.76 -1.14 -21.42
CA SER A 20 6.18 -0.77 -21.30
C SER A 20 6.81 -1.39 -20.05
N LYS A 21 7.74 -2.32 -20.27
CA LYS A 21 8.50 -2.98 -19.19
C LYS A 21 9.33 -1.98 -18.37
N GLU A 22 9.87 -0.95 -19.01
CA GLU A 22 10.64 0.10 -18.37
C GLU A 22 9.77 0.87 -17.36
N LEU A 23 8.57 1.27 -17.76
CA LEU A 23 7.61 1.94 -16.88
C LEU A 23 7.12 1.01 -15.75
N VAL A 24 6.90 -0.28 -16.03
CA VAL A 24 6.57 -1.25 -14.97
C VAL A 24 7.69 -1.31 -13.93
N LYS A 25 8.96 -1.43 -14.35
CA LYS A 25 10.11 -1.46 -13.43
C LYS A 25 10.21 -0.17 -12.62
N GLU A 26 10.02 0.98 -13.25
CA GLU A 26 10.04 2.28 -12.56
C GLU A 26 8.95 2.39 -11.49
N MET A 27 7.71 2.00 -11.81
CA MET A 27 6.60 2.03 -10.84
C MET A 27 6.83 1.07 -9.68
N ILE A 28 7.38 -0.12 -9.95
CA ILE A 28 7.76 -1.07 -8.91
C ILE A 28 8.84 -0.48 -7.99
N ASP A 29 9.85 0.19 -8.54
CA ASP A 29 10.94 0.78 -7.75
C ASP A 29 10.47 1.95 -6.88
N ILE A 30 9.59 2.78 -7.42
CA ILE A 30 8.92 3.84 -6.65
C ILE A 30 8.11 3.21 -5.51
N PHE A 31 7.33 2.17 -5.78
CA PHE A 31 6.53 1.50 -4.75
C PHE A 31 7.41 0.89 -3.64
N ILE A 32 8.45 0.13 -4.02
CA ILE A 32 9.37 -0.52 -3.08
C ILE A 32 10.09 0.51 -2.20
N SER A 33 10.50 1.66 -2.75
CA SER A 33 11.17 2.72 -1.97
C SER A 33 10.22 3.45 -1.02
N GLN A 34 8.96 3.70 -1.43
CA GLN A 34 8.00 4.46 -0.62
C GLN A 34 7.41 3.68 0.55
N VAL A 35 7.20 2.37 0.39
CA VAL A 35 6.48 1.56 1.40
C VAL A 35 7.14 1.61 2.80
N PRO A 36 8.47 1.45 2.95
CA PRO A 36 9.13 1.58 4.26
C PRO A 36 8.88 2.94 4.91
N GLU A 37 8.99 4.03 4.14
CA GLU A 37 8.75 5.39 4.64
C GLU A 37 7.31 5.56 5.14
N PHE A 38 6.33 5.04 4.39
CA PHE A 38 4.93 5.06 4.82
C PHE A 38 4.70 4.27 6.10
N ILE A 39 5.31 3.09 6.25
CA ILE A 39 5.16 2.26 7.45
C ILE A 39 5.72 2.99 8.67
N GLU A 40 6.94 3.52 8.57
CA GLU A 40 7.60 4.25 9.65
C GLU A 40 6.79 5.49 10.05
N GLU A 41 6.40 6.31 9.08
CA GLU A 41 5.64 7.54 9.33
C GLU A 41 4.25 7.24 9.91
N MET A 42 3.53 6.22 9.41
CA MET A 42 2.24 5.80 9.99
C MET A 42 2.40 5.39 11.46
N ARG A 43 3.44 4.62 11.79
CA ARG A 43 3.71 4.18 13.18
C ARG A 43 4.06 5.36 14.08
N GLU A 44 4.85 6.31 13.59
CA GLU A 44 5.18 7.53 14.33
C GLU A 44 3.95 8.41 14.61
N LEU A 45 3.15 8.68 13.58
CA LEU A 45 1.94 9.49 13.70
C LEU A 45 0.94 8.84 14.65
N HIS A 46 0.81 7.51 14.56
CA HIS A 46 -0.02 6.75 15.50
C HIS A 46 0.47 6.89 16.95
N LYS A 47 1.78 6.74 17.20
CA LYS A 47 2.38 6.90 18.53
C LYS A 47 2.19 8.31 19.10
N LYS A 48 2.20 9.33 18.23
CA LYS A 48 1.99 10.74 18.59
C LYS A 48 0.50 11.11 18.73
N ASN A 49 -0.42 10.18 18.43
CA ASN A 49 -1.86 10.42 18.30
C ASN A 49 -2.20 11.54 17.29
N ASP A 50 -1.34 11.74 16.28
CA ASP A 50 -1.59 12.73 15.22
C ASP A 50 -2.47 12.11 14.12
N TRP A 51 -3.76 12.02 14.42
CA TRP A 51 -4.74 11.37 13.55
C TRP A 51 -4.95 12.14 12.25
N HIS A 52 -4.87 13.46 12.28
CA HIS A 52 -5.04 14.26 11.08
C HIS A 52 -3.97 13.92 10.04
N SER A 53 -2.70 13.97 10.46
CA SER A 53 -1.58 13.60 9.59
C SER A 53 -1.63 12.13 9.20
N LEU A 54 -2.04 11.23 10.10
CA LEU A 54 -2.20 9.80 9.79
C LEU A 54 -3.22 9.58 8.66
N GLY A 55 -4.33 10.31 8.68
CA GLY A 55 -5.35 10.25 7.62
C GLY A 55 -4.84 10.76 6.27
N LEU A 56 -4.09 11.86 6.27
CA LEU A 56 -3.45 12.40 5.06
C LEU A 56 -2.42 11.40 4.48
N LEU A 57 -1.64 10.75 5.35
CA LEU A 57 -0.69 9.74 4.93
C LEU A 57 -1.39 8.49 4.37
N ALA A 58 -2.47 8.03 5.02
CA ALA A 58 -3.30 6.93 4.52
C ALA A 58 -3.86 7.23 3.12
N HIS A 59 -4.29 8.47 2.87
CA HIS A 59 -4.74 8.91 1.54
C HIS A 59 -3.62 8.80 0.48
N LYS A 60 -2.39 9.22 0.82
CA LYS A 60 -1.24 9.13 -0.09
C LYS A 60 -0.87 7.67 -0.37
N ALA A 61 -0.76 6.86 0.68
CA ALA A 61 -0.42 5.43 0.58
C ALA A 61 -1.48 4.65 -0.24
N LYS A 62 -2.76 5.04 -0.13
CA LYS A 62 -3.87 4.44 -0.90
C LYS A 62 -3.63 4.51 -2.40
N SER A 63 -3.19 5.67 -2.92
CA SER A 63 -2.89 5.82 -4.35
C SER A 63 -1.72 4.94 -4.77
N SER A 64 -0.68 4.85 -3.94
CA SER A 64 0.51 4.02 -4.21
C SER A 64 0.14 2.53 -4.34
N VAL A 65 -0.62 1.98 -3.38
CA VAL A 65 -1.05 0.56 -3.45
C VAL A 65 -2.07 0.31 -4.57
N ALA A 66 -2.89 1.30 -4.93
CA ALA A 66 -3.86 1.17 -6.01
C ALA A 66 -3.18 1.06 -7.39
N ILE A 67 -2.05 1.74 -7.61
CA ILE A 67 -1.27 1.61 -8.86
C ILE A 67 -0.75 0.17 -9.03
N MET A 68 -0.40 -0.51 -7.93
CA MET A 68 -0.04 -1.93 -7.92
C MET A 68 -1.26 -2.87 -8.03
N GLY A 69 -2.47 -2.33 -8.16
CA GLY A 69 -3.71 -3.10 -8.25
C GLY A 69 -4.11 -3.79 -6.95
N MET A 70 -3.63 -3.32 -5.79
CA MET A 70 -3.96 -3.86 -4.48
C MET A 70 -5.29 -3.28 -3.96
N GLU A 71 -6.40 -3.57 -4.64
CA GLU A 71 -7.70 -2.93 -4.40
C GLU A 71 -8.22 -3.08 -2.96
N GLU A 72 -8.07 -4.27 -2.36
CA GLU A 72 -8.48 -4.49 -0.96
C GLU A 72 -7.69 -3.60 0.00
N GLN A 73 -6.38 -3.46 -0.23
CA GLN A 73 -5.53 -2.61 0.60
C GLN A 73 -5.86 -1.13 0.42
N ALA A 74 -6.16 -0.70 -0.82
CA ALA A 74 -6.63 0.65 -1.09
C ALA A 74 -7.96 0.95 -0.37
N ALA A 75 -8.89 0.00 -0.35
CA ALA A 75 -10.16 0.13 0.39
C ALA A 75 -9.92 0.25 1.91
N ARG A 76 -9.01 -0.54 2.48
CA ARG A 76 -8.62 -0.45 3.90
C ARG A 76 -8.01 0.91 4.24
N LEU A 77 -7.13 1.44 3.40
CA LEU A 77 -6.54 2.77 3.61
C LEU A 77 -7.57 3.89 3.48
N LYS A 78 -8.54 3.77 2.58
CA LYS A 78 -9.69 4.68 2.50
C LYS A 78 -10.52 4.65 3.79
N MET A 79 -10.71 3.48 4.41
CA MET A 79 -11.39 3.38 5.69
C MET A 79 -10.58 4.04 6.81
N LEU A 80 -9.27 3.80 6.87
CA LEU A 80 -8.39 4.47 7.85
C LEU A 80 -8.43 6.00 7.69
N GLU A 81 -8.35 6.51 6.45
CA GLU A 81 -8.49 7.93 6.11
C GLU A 81 -9.82 8.51 6.64
N GLN A 82 -10.93 7.80 6.46
CA GLN A 82 -12.23 8.25 6.94
C GLN A 82 -12.31 8.24 8.48
N LEU A 83 -11.86 7.17 9.12
CA LEU A 83 -11.93 7.02 10.57
C LEU A 83 -11.09 8.09 11.28
N THR A 84 -9.87 8.33 10.79
CA THR A 84 -8.96 9.36 11.31
C THR A 84 -9.51 10.77 11.13
N LYS A 85 -10.14 11.07 9.99
CA LYS A 85 -10.83 12.35 9.73
C LYS A 85 -11.99 12.59 10.70
N GLU A 86 -12.70 11.54 11.08
CA GLU A 86 -13.80 11.61 12.06
C GLU A 86 -13.34 11.52 13.52
N GLY A 87 -12.08 11.13 13.77
CA GLY A 87 -11.54 10.88 15.11
C GLY A 87 -12.23 9.71 15.83
N LYS A 88 -12.75 8.74 15.08
CA LYS A 88 -13.52 7.59 15.62
C LYS A 88 -12.71 6.31 15.59
N GLU A 89 -13.06 5.39 16.49
CA GLU A 89 -12.54 4.01 16.50
C GLU A 89 -10.99 3.96 16.51
N THR A 90 -10.36 4.88 17.24
CA THR A 90 -8.89 5.02 17.30
C THR A 90 -8.17 3.73 17.70
N GLY A 91 -8.82 2.89 18.51
CA GLY A 91 -8.31 1.55 18.87
C GLY A 91 -8.15 0.58 17.70
N GLN A 92 -8.68 0.88 16.51
CA GLN A 92 -8.51 0.07 15.31
C GLN A 92 -7.36 0.54 14.42
N TYR A 93 -6.81 1.74 14.61
CA TYR A 93 -5.85 2.33 13.69
C TYR A 93 -4.58 1.48 13.59
N GLU A 94 -4.08 0.99 14.73
CA GLU A 94 -2.94 0.08 14.76
C GLU A 94 -3.16 -1.19 13.93
N ASN A 95 -4.38 -1.75 13.94
CA ASN A 95 -4.70 -2.91 13.11
C ASN A 95 -4.65 -2.58 11.62
N TYR A 96 -5.16 -1.40 11.20
CA TYR A 96 -5.01 -0.97 9.80
C TYR A 96 -3.54 -0.81 9.39
N ILE A 97 -2.71 -0.22 10.27
CA ILE A 97 -1.27 -0.04 10.02
C ILE A 97 -0.56 -1.39 9.92
N ASN A 98 -0.83 -2.32 10.84
CA ASN A 98 -0.23 -3.66 10.84
C ASN A 98 -0.61 -4.46 9.59
N GLN A 99 -1.87 -4.36 9.13
CA GLN A 99 -2.30 -5.03 7.91
C GLN A 99 -1.69 -4.38 6.66
N PHE A 100 -1.60 -3.04 6.63
CA PHE A 100 -0.90 -2.33 5.56
C PHE A 100 0.55 -2.78 5.43
N GLU A 101 1.30 -2.79 6.53
CA GLU A 101 2.68 -3.25 6.56
C GLU A 101 2.79 -4.70 6.05
N LYS A 102 2.02 -5.62 6.64
CA LYS A 102 2.04 -7.04 6.26
C LYS A 102 1.76 -7.24 4.77
N ASN A 103 0.75 -6.55 4.23
CA ASN A 103 0.35 -6.71 2.84
C ASN A 103 1.35 -6.07 1.88
N CYS A 104 1.90 -4.90 2.22
CA CYS A 104 2.89 -4.24 1.37
C CYS A 104 4.23 -4.99 1.35
N LEU A 105 4.68 -5.54 2.48
CA LEU A 105 5.89 -6.37 2.51
C LEU A 105 5.75 -7.61 1.64
N ARG A 106 4.60 -8.29 1.70
CA ARG A 106 4.30 -9.40 0.79
C ARG A 106 4.23 -8.97 -0.68
N ALA A 107 3.62 -7.82 -0.96
CA ALA A 107 3.57 -7.27 -2.32
C ALA A 107 4.97 -6.94 -2.85
N ILE A 108 5.87 -6.41 -2.01
CA ILE A 108 7.27 -6.17 -2.38
C ILE A 108 7.96 -7.47 -2.77
N GLU A 109 7.79 -8.55 -1.99
CA GLU A 109 8.36 -9.87 -2.34
C GLU A 109 7.86 -10.34 -3.71
N GLU A 110 6.55 -10.23 -3.97
CA GLU A 110 5.94 -10.59 -5.25
C GLU A 110 6.50 -9.74 -6.41
N LEU A 111 6.59 -8.42 -6.23
CA LEU A 111 7.08 -7.48 -7.24
C LEU A 111 8.58 -7.62 -7.53
N GLN A 112 9.39 -7.93 -6.54
CA GLN A 112 10.82 -8.20 -6.74
C GLN A 112 11.04 -9.42 -7.64
N LEU A 113 10.24 -10.49 -7.45
CA LEU A 113 10.27 -11.66 -8.34
C LEU A 113 9.88 -11.28 -9.76
N VAL A 114 8.85 -10.45 -9.94
CA VAL A 114 8.43 -9.97 -11.27
C VAL A 114 9.53 -9.15 -11.91
N LYS A 115 10.09 -8.18 -11.19
CA LYS A 115 11.17 -7.30 -11.69
C LYS A 115 12.37 -8.08 -12.20
N ASN A 116 12.75 -9.16 -11.51
CA ASN A 116 13.87 -10.03 -11.91
C ASN A 116 13.59 -10.83 -13.20
N ASN A 117 12.32 -11.01 -13.58
CA ASN A 117 11.90 -11.75 -14.77
C ASN A 117 11.52 -10.84 -15.96
N LEU A 118 11.52 -9.51 -15.79
CA LEU A 118 11.19 -8.53 -16.83
C LEU A 118 12.38 -8.19 -17.72
#